data_AF-A0A847GA19-F1
#
_entry.id   AF-A0A847GA19-F1
#
_cell.length_a   1.000
_cell.length_b   1.000
_cell.length_c   1.000
_cell.angle_alpha   90.00
_cell.angle_beta   90.00
_cell.angle_gamma   90.00
#
_symmetry.space_group_name_H-M   'P 1'
#
loop_
_entity.id
_entity.type
_entity.pdbx_description
1 polymer ?
#
loop_
_entity_poly.entity_id
_entity_poly.type
_entity_poly.pdbx_seq_one_letter_code
_entity_poly.pdbx_strand_id
1 'polypeptide(L)'
;MNRTIAAVLLVLGLSLSGAAGVTVTGADRAVTLSELAGTETLVTVVLKDSGAKDPNLKVISVTDTTMTVLTQKNDLIPYLLDTVQEVQVQGGRVEGSRFKPDEVQILRAEQQRVVERAVSRVREIFAEANDDQELKIDAAVLLALGNDNSAMGYLKQLAESNDIMTQLEASRALYLVGESISESLLKQGLESGNRQARALAAILCGLTGQKDTVPYLNPMFNDRAVELSAPAARALARLGEREIIPRLLTMIEEPNETKGDAAVFALSQLGGEDIRTEMLAKAGQTEGKIRYRVARVLHSLDDPSKITELKAIFNNYPTLTPDV
;
A
#
# COMPACT_ATOMS: atom_id res chain seq x y z
N MET A 1 57.31 -15.47 -2.18
CA MET A 1 56.19 -16.30 -2.67
C MET A 1 55.53 -16.94 -1.44
N ASN A 2 54.28 -16.56 -1.13
CA ASN A 2 53.33 -17.06 -0.10
C ASN A 2 53.84 -17.12 1.36
N ARG A 3 53.54 -16.18 2.29
CA ARG A 3 52.25 -15.75 2.88
C ARG A 3 51.35 -16.88 3.39
N THR A 4 51.54 -17.26 4.65
CA THR A 4 50.50 -17.79 5.55
C THR A 4 50.66 -17.13 6.92
N ILE A 5 50.10 -15.92 7.06
CA ILE A 5 49.86 -15.32 8.38
C ILE A 5 48.55 -15.92 8.87
N ALA A 6 48.65 -16.82 9.85
CA ALA A 6 47.52 -17.22 10.67
C ALA A 6 47.13 -16.02 11.55
N ALA A 7 46.23 -15.19 11.06
CA ALA A 7 45.59 -14.16 11.86
C ALA A 7 44.46 -14.83 12.65
N VAL A 8 44.76 -15.17 13.91
CA VAL A 8 43.77 -15.43 14.95
C VAL A 8 43.00 -14.12 15.14
N LEU A 9 41.82 -14.01 14.53
CA LEU A 9 40.89 -12.91 14.78
C LEU A 9 40.01 -13.30 15.97
N LEU A 10 40.56 -12.97 17.14
CA LEU A 10 39.86 -12.88 18.41
C LEU A 10 38.83 -11.74 18.30
N VAL A 11 37.56 -12.05 17.99
CA VAL A 11 36.48 -11.05 18.10
C VAL A 11 36.01 -11.03 19.54
N LEU A 12 36.71 -10.25 20.37
CA LEU A 12 36.20 -9.77 21.65
C LEU A 12 35.23 -8.62 21.34
N GLY A 13 33.95 -8.96 21.19
CA GLY A 13 32.87 -7.98 21.14
C GLY A 13 32.45 -7.59 22.56
N LEU A 14 33.04 -6.50 23.07
CA LEU A 14 32.56 -5.81 24.26
C LEU A 14 31.11 -5.38 24.04
N SER A 15 30.21 -5.96 24.84
CA SER A 15 28.80 -5.58 24.94
C SER A 15 28.68 -4.16 25.48
N LEU A 16 28.43 -3.21 24.59
CA LEU A 16 27.86 -1.92 24.95
C LEU A 16 26.39 -1.90 24.53
N SER A 17 25.56 -1.72 25.55
CA SER A 17 24.11 -1.76 25.59
C SER A 17 23.40 -1.00 24.47
N GLY A 18 22.59 -1.74 23.71
CA GLY A 18 21.52 -1.27 22.83
C GLY A 18 20.79 -2.49 22.25
N ALA A 19 19.56 -2.75 22.72
CA ALA A 19 18.70 -3.90 22.41
C ALA A 19 19.37 -5.29 22.54
N ALA A 20 19.06 -6.01 23.62
CA ALA A 20 19.70 -7.27 23.97
C ALA A 20 19.64 -8.33 22.85
N GLY A 21 20.82 -8.69 22.30
CA GLY A 21 21.14 -10.05 21.86
C GLY A 21 21.04 -10.41 20.37
N VAL A 22 20.50 -9.55 19.51
CA VAL A 22 20.37 -9.88 18.08
C VAL A 22 21.60 -9.41 17.30
N THR A 23 22.30 -10.36 16.67
CA THR A 23 23.48 -10.05 15.86
C THR A 23 23.09 -9.62 14.44
N VAL A 24 23.74 -8.58 13.93
CA VAL A 24 23.60 -8.12 12.54
C VAL A 24 24.81 -8.59 11.74
N THR A 25 24.58 -9.32 10.66
CA THR A 25 25.62 -9.93 9.82
C THR A 25 25.47 -9.51 8.35
N GLY A 26 26.50 -9.71 7.52
CA GLY A 26 26.43 -9.42 6.08
C GLY A 26 26.67 -7.97 5.63
N ALA A 27 26.98 -7.06 6.56
CA ALA A 27 27.42 -5.69 6.25
C ALA A 27 28.94 -5.57 6.16
N ASP A 28 29.46 -4.65 5.34
CA ASP A 28 30.90 -4.38 5.17
C ASP A 28 31.58 -3.80 6.43
N ARG A 29 30.78 -3.39 7.42
CA ARG A 29 31.21 -2.92 8.74
C ARG A 29 30.25 -3.44 9.81
N ALA A 30 30.62 -3.32 11.08
CA ALA A 30 29.67 -3.52 12.17
C ALA A 30 28.55 -2.46 12.09
N VAL A 31 27.30 -2.92 12.05
CA VAL A 31 26.08 -2.11 11.97
C VAL A 31 25.12 -2.60 13.05
N THR A 32 24.40 -1.68 13.70
CA THR A 32 23.37 -2.01 14.71
C THR A 32 21.98 -2.09 14.08
N LEU A 33 21.03 -2.77 14.73
CA LEU A 33 19.64 -2.79 14.26
C LEU A 33 19.02 -1.39 14.16
N SER A 34 19.35 -0.52 15.12
CA SER A 34 18.90 0.88 15.13
C SER A 34 19.45 1.69 13.96
N GLU A 35 20.66 1.38 13.47
CA GLU A 35 21.22 2.00 12.26
C GLU A 35 20.54 1.52 10.97
N LEU A 36 19.93 0.34 10.98
CA LEU A 36 19.17 -0.19 9.84
C LEU A 36 17.75 0.39 9.77
N ALA A 37 17.20 0.83 10.90
CA ALA A 37 15.85 1.37 11.00
C ALA A 37 15.68 2.63 10.12
N GLY A 38 14.65 2.60 9.27
CA GLY A 38 14.34 3.70 8.35
C GLY A 38 15.27 3.80 7.14
N THR A 39 16.19 2.86 6.95
CA THR A 39 17.03 2.79 5.74
C THR A 39 16.37 1.97 4.64
N GLU A 40 16.86 2.14 3.41
CA GLU A 40 16.44 1.34 2.26
C GLU A 40 17.11 -0.06 2.23
N THR A 41 17.90 -0.39 3.26
CA THR A 41 18.65 -1.64 3.34
C THR A 41 17.70 -2.81 3.55
N LEU A 42 17.77 -3.79 2.66
CA LEU A 42 17.02 -5.04 2.81
C LEU A 42 17.76 -5.99 3.75
N VAL A 43 16.99 -6.67 4.59
CA VAL A 43 17.50 -7.67 5.53
C VAL A 43 16.76 -8.99 5.41
N THR A 44 17.41 -10.05 5.87
CA THR A 44 16.80 -11.35 6.16
C THR A 44 16.75 -11.53 7.67
N VAL A 45 15.57 -11.78 8.24
CA VAL A 45 15.42 -12.15 9.65
C VAL A 45 15.52 -13.67 9.78
N VAL A 46 16.34 -14.16 10.71
CA VAL A 46 16.48 -15.59 11.01
C VAL A 46 15.95 -15.86 12.42
N LEU A 47 15.03 -16.83 12.57
CA LEU A 47 14.40 -17.16 13.86
C LEU A 47 15.17 -18.25 14.63
N LYS A 48 15.25 -18.12 15.97
CA LYS A 48 16.05 -19.01 16.85
C LYS A 48 15.62 -20.48 16.82
N ASP A 49 14.32 -20.74 16.89
CA ASP A 49 13.83 -22.11 17.12
C ASP A 49 13.67 -22.93 15.83
N SER A 50 13.36 -22.25 14.72
CA SER A 50 13.09 -22.91 13.44
C SER A 50 14.22 -22.76 12.42
N GLY A 51 15.13 -21.80 12.61
CA GLY A 51 16.06 -21.37 11.57
C GLY A 51 15.38 -20.81 10.32
N ALA A 52 14.06 -20.55 10.39
CA ALA A 52 13.30 -20.00 9.29
C ALA A 52 13.86 -18.63 8.91
N LYS A 53 13.97 -18.40 7.60
CA LYS A 53 14.52 -17.17 7.02
C LYS A 53 13.39 -16.40 6.37
N ASP A 54 13.20 -15.16 6.79
CA ASP A 54 12.27 -14.22 6.16
C ASP A 54 13.08 -13.12 5.44
N PRO A 55 13.27 -13.22 4.11
CA PRO A 55 14.08 -12.29 3.33
C PRO A 55 13.27 -11.08 2.86
N ASN A 56 14.00 -10.06 2.38
CA ASN A 56 13.45 -8.87 1.71
C ASN A 56 12.61 -7.97 2.62
N LEU A 57 13.05 -7.86 3.87
CA LEU A 57 12.41 -7.02 4.87
C LEU A 57 13.14 -5.68 4.98
N LYS A 58 12.41 -4.60 5.21
CA LYS A 58 13.00 -3.32 5.64
C LYS A 58 12.76 -3.11 7.13
N VAL A 59 13.79 -2.78 7.88
CA VAL A 59 13.63 -2.43 9.30
C VAL A 59 13.04 -1.03 9.38
N ILE A 60 11.87 -0.88 10.01
CA ILE A 60 11.17 0.39 10.14
C ILE A 60 11.45 1.03 11.49
N SER A 61 11.34 0.25 12.56
CA SER A 61 11.62 0.72 13.91
C SER A 61 12.13 -0.42 14.78
N VAL A 62 12.93 -0.05 15.77
CA VAL A 62 13.51 -0.98 16.75
C VAL A 62 13.30 -0.37 18.13
N THR A 63 12.73 -1.15 19.03
CA THR A 63 12.58 -0.84 20.46
C THR A 63 13.44 -1.80 21.27
N ASP A 64 13.36 -1.73 22.61
CA ASP A 64 14.08 -2.64 23.49
C ASP A 64 13.60 -4.10 23.40
N THR A 65 12.37 -4.34 22.93
CA THR A 65 11.74 -5.66 22.90
C THR A 65 11.32 -6.13 21.52
N THR A 66 11.12 -5.20 20.58
CA THR A 66 10.58 -5.49 19.24
C THR A 66 11.36 -4.81 18.13
N MET A 67 11.36 -5.44 16.95
CA MET A 67 11.75 -4.84 15.69
C MET A 67 10.58 -4.94 14.72
N THR A 68 10.10 -3.81 14.22
CA THR A 68 9.06 -3.78 13.19
C THR A 68 9.71 -3.73 11.83
N VAL A 69 9.27 -4.63 10.95
CA VAL A 69 9.74 -4.68 9.57
C VAL A 69 8.59 -4.43 8.59
N LEU A 70 8.92 -3.90 7.43
CA LEU A 70 8.02 -3.77 6.28
C LEU A 70 8.31 -4.89 5.27
N THR A 71 7.28 -5.63 4.89
CA THR A 71 7.37 -6.67 3.86
C THR A 71 7.22 -6.08 2.45
N GLN A 72 7.51 -6.89 1.43
CA GLN A 72 7.26 -6.53 0.02
C GLN A 72 5.78 -6.31 -0.30
N LYS A 73 4.87 -6.82 0.54
CA LYS A 73 3.42 -6.62 0.42
C LYS A 73 2.91 -5.40 1.18
N ASN A 74 3.83 -4.58 1.72
CA ASN A 74 3.54 -3.43 2.58
C ASN A 74 2.91 -3.80 3.94
N ASP A 75 3.07 -5.05 4.39
CA ASP A 75 2.65 -5.44 5.74
C ASP A 75 3.71 -4.98 6.75
N LEU A 76 3.26 -4.47 7.90
CA LEU A 76 4.12 -4.18 9.04
C LEU A 76 4.08 -5.35 10.02
N ILE A 77 5.19 -6.08 10.12
CA ILE A 77 5.29 -7.26 10.97
C ILE A 77 6.22 -6.96 12.14
N PRO A 78 5.74 -7.04 13.40
CA PRO A 78 6.60 -6.96 14.56
C PRO A 78 7.25 -8.32 14.83
N TYR A 79 8.57 -8.30 14.98
CA TYR A 79 9.36 -9.40 15.51
C TYR A 79 9.72 -9.13 16.96
N LEU A 80 9.51 -10.10 17.85
CA LEU A 80 10.06 -10.05 19.20
C LEU A 80 11.55 -10.36 19.13
N LEU A 81 12.40 -9.48 19.66
CA LEU A 81 13.87 -9.62 19.57
C LEU A 81 14.38 -10.91 20.24
N ASP A 82 13.65 -11.43 21.23
CA ASP A 82 13.97 -12.70 21.88
C ASP A 82 13.80 -13.92 20.96
N THR A 83 12.92 -13.85 19.95
CA THR A 83 12.70 -14.90 18.94
C THR A 83 13.67 -14.83 17.76
N VAL A 84 14.36 -13.70 17.58
CA VAL A 84 15.26 -13.46 16.45
C VAL A 84 16.69 -13.92 16.78
N GLN A 85 17.23 -14.80 15.95
CA GLN A 85 18.60 -15.30 16.06
C GLN A 85 19.62 -14.29 15.54
N GLU A 86 19.41 -13.85 14.30
CA GLU A 86 20.25 -12.85 13.63
C GLU A 86 19.46 -12.12 12.54
N VAL A 87 20.00 -10.98 12.13
CA VAL A 87 19.51 -10.19 11.00
C VAL A 87 20.63 -10.04 9.99
N GLN A 88 20.45 -10.60 8.80
CA GLN A 88 21.46 -10.61 7.74
C GLN A 88 21.17 -9.48 6.73
N VAL A 89 22.10 -8.54 6.56
CA VAL A 89 22.03 -7.50 5.53
C VAL A 89 22.21 -8.12 4.15
N GLN A 90 21.32 -7.77 3.20
CA GLN A 90 21.31 -8.34 1.86
C GLN A 90 22.10 -7.49 0.86
N GLY A 91 23.08 -8.09 0.18
CA GLY A 91 23.96 -7.45 -0.81
C GLY A 91 23.42 -7.39 -2.26
N GLY A 92 22.12 -7.58 -2.46
CA GLY A 92 21.49 -7.60 -3.78
C GLY A 92 20.03 -8.04 -3.68
N ARG A 93 19.16 -7.45 -4.52
CA ARG A 93 17.71 -7.69 -4.55
C ARG A 93 17.44 -9.21 -4.68
N VAL A 94 17.02 -9.87 -3.60
CA VAL A 94 16.52 -11.24 -3.70
C VAL A 94 15.13 -11.13 -4.34
N GLU A 95 14.91 -11.85 -5.44
CA GLU A 95 13.63 -11.88 -6.13
C GLU A 95 12.50 -12.08 -5.11
N GLY A 96 11.46 -11.26 -5.24
CA GLY A 96 10.38 -11.24 -4.27
C GLY A 96 9.77 -12.62 -4.11
N SER A 97 9.39 -12.95 -2.87
CA SER A 97 8.64 -14.17 -2.60
C SER A 97 7.36 -14.06 -3.41
N ARG A 98 7.34 -14.72 -4.58
CA ARG A 98 6.11 -14.98 -5.33
C ARG A 98 5.15 -15.53 -4.32
N PHE A 99 3.93 -15.00 -4.29
CA PHE A 99 2.81 -15.58 -3.58
C PHE A 99 2.88 -17.09 -3.72
N LYS A 100 3.31 -17.76 -2.65
CA LYS A 100 3.13 -19.19 -2.46
C LYS A 100 1.80 -19.24 -1.73
N PRO A 101 0.68 -19.53 -2.42
CA PRO A 101 -0.53 -19.89 -1.72
C PRO A 101 -0.18 -21.13 -0.92
N ASP A 102 0.11 -20.95 0.35
CA ASP A 102 0.00 -22.04 1.29
C ASP A 102 -1.48 -22.46 1.20
N GLU A 103 -1.66 -23.66 0.62
CA GLU A 103 -2.91 -24.22 0.10
C GLU A 103 -3.49 -23.47 -1.12
N VAL A 104 -3.07 -23.88 -2.33
CA VAL A 104 -4.00 -23.88 -3.46
C VAL A 104 -5.16 -24.76 -3.02
N GLN A 105 -6.25 -24.16 -2.57
CA GLN A 105 -7.49 -24.88 -2.38
C GLN A 105 -7.92 -25.34 -3.78
N ILE A 106 -7.52 -26.56 -4.13
CA ILE A 106 -7.86 -27.16 -5.42
C ILE A 106 -9.39 -27.22 -5.43
N LEU A 107 -10.00 -26.40 -6.29
CA LEU A 107 -11.44 -26.37 -6.45
C LEU A 107 -11.94 -27.79 -6.69
N ARG A 108 -13.01 -28.20 -5.98
CA ARG A 108 -13.66 -29.49 -6.25
C ARG A 108 -14.18 -29.50 -7.69
N ALA A 109 -14.36 -30.67 -8.28
CA ALA A 109 -14.85 -30.80 -9.66
C ALA A 109 -16.19 -30.05 -9.92
N GLU A 110 -17.05 -29.93 -8.91
CA GLU A 110 -18.28 -29.12 -9.01
C GLU A 110 -17.99 -27.62 -9.11
N GLN A 111 -17.06 -27.12 -8.30
CA GLN A 111 -16.64 -25.72 -8.31
C GLN A 111 -15.87 -25.37 -9.60
N GLN A 112 -15.01 -26.28 -10.08
CA GLN A 112 -14.32 -26.14 -11.36
C GLN A 112 -15.33 -25.97 -12.50
N ARG A 113 -16.37 -26.83 -12.56
CA ARG A 113 -17.44 -26.70 -13.56
C ARG A 113 -18.20 -25.37 -13.48
N VAL A 114 -18.39 -24.81 -12.28
CA VAL A 114 -19.00 -23.48 -12.12
C VAL A 114 -18.09 -22.40 -12.70
N VAL A 115 -16.79 -22.44 -12.37
CA VAL A 115 -15.80 -21.49 -12.88
C VAL A 115 -15.66 -21.60 -14.39
N GLU A 116 -15.61 -22.81 -14.95
CA GLU A 116 -15.56 -23.05 -16.40
C GLU A 116 -16.75 -22.44 -17.12
N ARG A 117 -17.97 -22.62 -16.60
CA ARG A 117 -19.17 -21.97 -17.17
C ARG A 117 -19.10 -20.45 -17.07
N ALA A 118 -18.61 -19.92 -15.95
CA ALA A 118 -18.43 -18.48 -15.80
C ALA A 118 -17.43 -17.94 -16.82
N VAL A 119 -16.27 -18.59 -16.98
CA VAL A 119 -15.25 -18.22 -17.98
C VAL A 119 -15.79 -18.33 -19.40
N SER A 120 -16.58 -19.38 -19.72
CA SER A 120 -17.25 -19.49 -21.02
C SER A 120 -18.16 -18.31 -21.27
N ARG A 121 -18.97 -17.90 -20.28
CA ARG A 121 -19.85 -16.75 -20.40
C ARG A 121 -19.07 -15.44 -20.58
N VAL A 122 -17.94 -15.29 -19.89
CA VAL A 122 -17.05 -14.14 -20.08
C VAL A 122 -16.47 -14.12 -21.50
N ARG A 123 -16.09 -15.27 -22.08
CA ARG A 123 -15.64 -15.36 -23.48
C ARG A 123 -16.72 -14.92 -24.47
N GLU A 124 -17.96 -15.34 -24.25
CA GLU A 124 -19.11 -14.92 -25.07
C GLU A 124 -19.31 -13.40 -24.99
N ILE A 125 -19.31 -12.82 -23.77
CA ILE A 125 -19.43 -11.37 -23.58
C ILE A 125 -18.30 -10.64 -24.31
N PHE A 126 -17.05 -11.09 -24.16
CA PHE A 126 -15.92 -10.48 -24.85
C PHE A 126 -16.05 -10.51 -26.39
N ALA A 127 -16.60 -11.60 -26.94
CA ALA A 127 -16.80 -11.74 -28.38
C ALA A 127 -17.95 -10.85 -28.89
N GLU A 128 -19.03 -10.72 -28.12
CA GLU A 128 -20.30 -10.16 -28.61
C GLU A 128 -20.55 -8.69 -28.21
N ALA A 129 -19.99 -8.20 -27.09
CA ALA A 129 -20.20 -6.85 -26.56
C ALA A 129 -19.46 -5.76 -27.38
N ASN A 130 -19.70 -5.71 -28.69
CA ASN A 130 -19.06 -4.74 -29.59
C ASN A 130 -19.66 -3.33 -29.49
N ASP A 131 -20.84 -3.21 -28.90
CA ASP A 131 -21.57 -1.96 -28.65
C ASP A 131 -21.39 -1.41 -27.22
N ASP A 132 -20.85 -2.23 -26.30
CA ASP A 132 -20.57 -1.87 -24.92
C ASP A 132 -19.08 -2.10 -24.61
N GLN A 133 -18.29 -1.06 -24.84
CA GLN A 133 -16.83 -1.11 -24.66
C GLN A 133 -16.43 -1.30 -23.20
N GLU A 134 -17.16 -0.72 -22.25
CA GLU A 134 -16.88 -0.85 -20.82
C GLU A 134 -17.05 -2.33 -20.41
N LEU A 135 -18.18 -2.94 -20.77
CA LEU A 135 -18.44 -4.36 -20.51
C LEU A 135 -17.41 -5.27 -21.20
N LYS A 136 -16.99 -4.92 -22.42
CA LYS A 136 -15.99 -5.69 -23.16
C LYS A 136 -14.60 -5.58 -22.54
N ILE A 137 -14.22 -4.42 -22.00
CA ILE A 137 -12.97 -4.23 -21.23
C ILE A 137 -13.02 -5.09 -19.96
N ASP A 138 -14.13 -5.09 -19.22
CA ASP A 138 -14.27 -5.89 -17.99
C ASP A 138 -14.15 -7.40 -18.29
N ALA A 139 -14.81 -7.86 -19.36
CA ALA A 139 -14.66 -9.24 -19.82
C ALA A 139 -13.21 -9.55 -20.24
N ALA A 140 -12.55 -8.62 -20.93
CA ALA A 140 -11.16 -8.76 -21.33
C ALA A 140 -10.21 -8.87 -20.12
N VAL A 141 -10.42 -8.09 -19.05
CA VAL A 141 -9.63 -8.18 -17.80
C VAL A 141 -9.72 -9.58 -17.22
N LEU A 142 -10.94 -10.12 -17.07
CA LEU A 142 -11.15 -11.46 -16.49
C LEU A 142 -10.47 -12.56 -17.32
N LEU A 143 -10.52 -12.45 -18.65
CA LEU A 143 -9.86 -13.41 -19.54
C LEU A 143 -8.33 -13.25 -19.53
N ALA A 144 -7.83 -12.02 -19.49
CA ALA A 144 -6.41 -11.72 -19.45
C ALA A 144 -5.75 -12.18 -18.13
N LEU A 145 -6.45 -12.11 -17.00
CA LEU A 145 -6.03 -12.77 -15.74
C LEU A 145 -5.86 -14.29 -15.90
N GLY A 146 -6.65 -14.89 -16.80
CA GLY A 146 -6.54 -16.30 -17.21
C GLY A 146 -5.52 -16.57 -18.33
N ASN A 147 -4.66 -15.60 -18.67
CA ASN A 147 -3.69 -15.65 -19.77
C ASN A 147 -4.31 -15.77 -21.17
N ASP A 148 -5.51 -15.22 -21.40
CA ASP A 148 -6.07 -15.13 -22.75
C ASP A 148 -5.37 -14.04 -23.58
N ASN A 149 -4.62 -14.48 -24.59
CA ASN A 149 -3.83 -13.59 -25.45
C ASN A 149 -4.69 -12.65 -26.30
N SER A 150 -5.89 -13.05 -26.70
CA SER A 150 -6.77 -12.22 -27.52
C SER A 150 -7.34 -11.07 -26.69
N ALA A 151 -7.75 -11.36 -25.46
CA ALA A 151 -8.18 -10.34 -24.51
C ALA A 151 -7.05 -9.37 -24.16
N MET A 152 -5.84 -9.89 -23.91
CA MET A 152 -4.65 -9.05 -23.68
C MET A 152 -4.34 -8.16 -24.89
N GLY A 153 -4.39 -8.71 -26.11
CA GLY A 153 -4.17 -7.95 -27.35
C GLY A 153 -5.18 -6.83 -27.53
N TYR A 154 -6.46 -7.08 -27.22
CA TYR A 154 -7.51 -6.06 -27.25
C TYR A 154 -7.23 -4.90 -26.28
N LEU A 155 -6.85 -5.20 -25.03
CA LEU A 155 -6.51 -4.16 -24.04
C LEU A 155 -5.30 -3.32 -24.50
N LYS A 156 -4.26 -3.96 -25.04
CA LYS A 156 -3.08 -3.26 -25.59
C LYS A 156 -3.46 -2.36 -26.77
N GLN A 157 -4.31 -2.84 -27.68
CA GLN A 157 -4.80 -2.04 -28.80
C GLN A 157 -5.57 -0.80 -28.33
N LEU A 158 -6.43 -0.94 -27.31
CA LEU A 158 -7.17 0.21 -26.76
C LEU A 158 -6.26 1.22 -26.06
N ALA A 159 -5.21 0.76 -25.39
CA ALA A 159 -4.20 1.63 -24.77
C ALA A 159 -3.42 2.48 -25.81
N GLU A 160 -3.39 2.03 -27.06
CA GLU A 160 -2.79 2.72 -28.21
C GLU A 160 -3.80 3.52 -29.05
N SER A 161 -5.06 3.61 -28.62
CA SER A 161 -6.11 4.37 -29.33
C SER A 161 -5.88 5.89 -29.29
N ASN A 162 -6.65 6.65 -30.07
CA ASN A 162 -6.52 8.12 -30.14
C ASN A 162 -7.35 8.87 -29.09
N ASP A 163 -8.17 8.19 -28.29
CA ASP A 163 -9.00 8.81 -27.27
C ASP A 163 -8.38 8.62 -25.87
N ILE A 164 -8.02 9.72 -25.22
CA ILE A 164 -7.30 9.70 -23.94
C ILE A 164 -8.04 8.94 -22.84
N MET A 165 -9.38 9.01 -22.83
CA MET A 165 -10.17 8.31 -21.83
C MET A 165 -10.08 6.80 -22.06
N THR A 166 -10.30 6.35 -23.29
CA THR A 166 -10.16 4.96 -23.71
C THR A 166 -8.75 4.42 -23.40
N GLN A 167 -7.71 5.20 -23.70
CA GLN A 167 -6.33 4.80 -23.40
C GLN A 167 -6.10 4.59 -21.90
N LEU A 168 -6.64 5.48 -21.05
CA LEU A 168 -6.51 5.37 -19.60
C LEU A 168 -7.33 4.22 -19.01
N GLU A 169 -8.53 3.94 -19.54
CA GLU A 169 -9.35 2.80 -19.13
C GLU A 169 -8.69 1.47 -19.47
N ALA A 170 -8.17 1.36 -20.69
CA ALA A 170 -7.38 0.22 -21.13
C ALA A 170 -6.11 0.07 -20.29
N SER A 171 -5.43 1.17 -19.96
CA SER A 171 -4.25 1.15 -19.08
C SER A 171 -4.58 0.73 -17.65
N ARG A 172 -5.75 1.13 -17.13
CA ARG A 172 -6.26 0.62 -15.84
C ARG A 172 -6.45 -0.89 -15.90
N ALA A 173 -7.08 -1.38 -16.96
CA ALA A 173 -7.28 -2.82 -17.18
C ALA A 173 -5.94 -3.57 -17.28
N LEU A 174 -4.97 -3.03 -18.02
CA LEU A 174 -3.61 -3.56 -18.13
C LEU A 174 -2.90 -3.62 -16.77
N TYR A 175 -3.01 -2.57 -15.96
CA TYR A 175 -2.47 -2.56 -14.60
C TYR A 175 -3.07 -3.66 -13.72
N LEU A 176 -4.40 -3.88 -13.79
CA LEU A 176 -5.07 -4.93 -13.02
C LEU A 176 -4.59 -6.33 -13.38
N VAL A 177 -4.14 -6.55 -14.61
CA VAL A 177 -3.58 -7.82 -15.08
C VAL A 177 -2.05 -7.90 -14.96
N GLY A 178 -1.43 -6.93 -14.28
CA GLY A 178 -0.01 -6.93 -13.94
C GLY A 178 0.91 -6.33 -15.02
N GLU A 179 0.36 -5.67 -16.03
CA GLU A 179 1.13 -4.98 -17.07
C GLU A 179 1.50 -3.55 -16.64
N SER A 180 2.63 -3.05 -17.17
CA SER A 180 3.08 -1.68 -16.90
C SER A 180 2.25 -0.64 -17.65
N ILE A 181 2.02 0.52 -17.04
CA ILE A 181 1.38 1.66 -17.68
C ILE A 181 2.43 2.65 -18.22
N SER A 182 2.15 3.27 -19.36
CA SER A 182 2.95 4.35 -19.92
C SER A 182 2.94 5.60 -19.02
N GLU A 183 4.12 6.04 -18.59
CA GLU A 183 4.30 7.27 -17.81
C GLU A 183 3.88 8.53 -18.58
N SER A 184 4.14 8.57 -19.89
CA SER A 184 3.76 9.70 -20.73
C SER A 184 2.24 9.82 -20.85
N LEU A 185 1.54 8.69 -20.93
CA LEU A 185 0.08 8.65 -20.94
C LEU A 185 -0.51 9.17 -19.63
N LEU A 186 0.08 8.81 -18.50
CA LEU A 186 -0.38 9.32 -17.19
C LEU A 186 -0.24 10.84 -17.07
N LYS A 187 0.88 11.40 -17.55
CA LYS A 187 1.07 12.86 -17.60
C LYS A 187 0.05 13.54 -18.52
N GLN A 188 -0.13 13.02 -19.73
CA GLN A 188 -1.15 13.51 -20.67
C GLN A 188 -2.56 13.44 -20.08
N GLY A 189 -2.87 12.35 -19.36
CA GLY A 189 -4.14 12.17 -18.66
C GLY A 189 -4.36 13.22 -17.58
N LEU A 190 -3.34 13.54 -16.77
CA LEU A 190 -3.38 14.58 -15.74
C LEU A 190 -3.54 16.00 -16.31
N GLU A 191 -3.03 16.25 -17.51
CA GLU A 191 -3.16 17.52 -18.23
C GLU A 191 -4.43 17.60 -19.09
N SER A 192 -5.20 16.53 -19.18
CA SER A 192 -6.37 16.45 -20.06
C SER A 192 -7.44 17.49 -19.73
N GLY A 193 -8.05 18.05 -20.78
CA GLY A 193 -9.25 18.88 -20.65
C GLY A 193 -10.46 18.08 -20.12
N ASN A 194 -10.44 16.75 -20.23
CA ASN A 194 -11.48 15.88 -19.68
C ASN A 194 -11.24 15.62 -18.18
N ARG A 195 -12.21 16.01 -17.34
CA ARG A 195 -12.13 15.82 -15.88
C ARG A 195 -12.05 14.36 -15.46
N GLN A 196 -12.75 13.46 -16.14
CA GLN A 196 -12.72 12.03 -15.85
C GLN A 196 -11.34 11.44 -16.18
N ALA A 197 -10.75 11.84 -17.31
CA ALA A 197 -9.40 11.45 -17.67
C ALA A 197 -8.37 11.90 -16.62
N ARG A 198 -8.46 13.15 -16.13
CA ARG A 198 -7.60 13.63 -15.04
C ARG A 198 -7.77 12.82 -13.76
N ALA A 199 -9.01 12.56 -13.35
CA ALA A 199 -9.31 11.77 -12.16
C ALA A 199 -8.74 10.35 -12.27
N LEU A 200 -8.93 9.68 -13.41
CA LEU A 200 -8.43 8.34 -13.65
C LEU A 200 -6.91 8.30 -13.70
N ALA A 201 -6.27 9.26 -14.38
CA ALA A 201 -4.83 9.39 -14.41
C ALA A 201 -4.25 9.58 -13.00
N ALA A 202 -4.86 10.43 -12.17
CA ALA A 202 -4.44 10.62 -10.79
C ALA A 202 -4.50 9.32 -9.97
N ILE A 203 -5.60 8.55 -10.09
CA ILE A 203 -5.72 7.24 -9.45
C ILE A 203 -4.57 6.33 -9.89
N LEU A 204 -4.33 6.23 -11.20
CA LEU A 204 -3.30 5.37 -11.75
C LEU A 204 -1.89 5.79 -11.30
N CYS A 205 -1.56 7.08 -11.26
CA CYS A 205 -0.28 7.57 -10.74
C CYS A 205 -0.02 7.13 -9.31
N GLY A 206 -1.03 7.22 -8.45
CA GLY A 206 -0.92 6.76 -7.07
C GLY A 206 -0.77 5.24 -6.95
N LEU A 207 -1.42 4.47 -7.82
CA LEU A 207 -1.30 3.02 -7.86
C LEU A 207 0.05 2.54 -8.39
N THR A 208 0.61 3.24 -9.38
CA THR A 208 1.89 2.88 -10.02
C THR A 208 3.11 3.52 -9.36
N GLY A 209 2.92 4.38 -8.35
CA GLY A 209 4.04 4.97 -7.59
C GLY A 209 4.77 6.09 -8.33
N GLN A 210 4.11 6.79 -9.25
CA GLN A 210 4.72 7.79 -10.13
C GLN A 210 4.98 9.13 -9.42
N LYS A 211 6.08 9.20 -8.66
CA LYS A 211 6.43 10.37 -7.83
C LYS A 211 6.68 11.66 -8.62
N ASP A 212 7.13 11.56 -9.85
CA ASP A 212 7.34 12.73 -10.71
C ASP A 212 6.03 13.43 -11.13
N THR A 213 4.87 12.83 -10.84
CA THR A 213 3.54 13.41 -11.10
C THR A 213 3.01 14.30 -9.98
N VAL A 214 3.70 14.37 -8.82
CA VAL A 214 3.29 15.19 -7.67
C VAL A 214 3.00 16.67 -8.02
N PRO A 215 3.81 17.35 -8.86
CA PRO A 215 3.52 18.73 -9.26
C PRO A 215 2.18 18.92 -9.99
N TYR A 216 1.68 17.87 -10.67
CA TYR A 216 0.39 17.88 -11.38
C TYR A 216 -0.76 17.53 -10.45
N LEU A 217 -0.53 16.63 -9.49
CA LEU A 217 -1.51 16.20 -8.50
C LEU A 217 -1.79 17.30 -7.47
N ASN A 218 -0.80 18.11 -7.09
CA ASN A 218 -0.97 19.18 -6.09
C ASN A 218 -2.04 20.22 -6.46
N PRO A 219 -2.08 20.77 -7.70
CA PRO A 219 -3.18 21.62 -8.15
C PRO A 219 -4.54 20.91 -8.11
N MET A 220 -4.60 19.64 -8.55
CA MET A 220 -5.84 18.86 -8.53
C MET A 220 -6.36 18.62 -7.10
N PHE A 221 -5.47 18.30 -6.16
CA PHE A 221 -5.78 18.12 -4.76
C PHE A 221 -6.39 19.39 -4.14
N ASN A 222 -5.94 20.55 -4.60
CA ASN A 222 -6.45 21.83 -4.13
C ASN A 222 -7.70 22.31 -4.85
N ASP A 223 -8.17 21.60 -5.88
CA ASP A 223 -9.37 21.95 -6.63
C ASP A 223 -10.63 21.90 -5.74
N ARG A 224 -11.62 22.73 -6.07
CA ARG A 224 -12.92 22.74 -5.38
C ARG A 224 -13.76 21.53 -5.78
N ALA A 225 -13.63 21.07 -7.02
CA ALA A 225 -14.33 19.92 -7.56
C ALA A 225 -13.87 18.65 -6.83
N VAL A 226 -14.85 17.90 -6.32
CA VAL A 226 -14.60 16.64 -5.61
C VAL A 226 -14.02 15.58 -6.54
N GLU A 227 -14.42 15.62 -7.81
CA GLU A 227 -13.99 14.74 -8.88
C GLU A 227 -12.49 14.84 -9.16
N LEU A 228 -11.83 15.93 -8.74
CA LEU A 228 -10.40 16.15 -8.90
C LEU A 228 -9.65 16.04 -7.57
N SER A 229 -10.17 16.69 -6.53
CA SER A 229 -9.52 16.74 -5.21
C SER A 229 -9.47 15.39 -4.50
N ALA A 230 -10.52 14.57 -4.58
CA ALA A 230 -10.54 13.27 -3.91
C ALA A 230 -9.59 12.24 -4.55
N PRO A 231 -9.56 12.05 -5.89
CA PRO A 231 -8.55 11.21 -6.54
C PRO A 231 -7.11 11.66 -6.24
N ALA A 232 -6.84 12.96 -6.33
CA ALA A 232 -5.51 13.50 -6.09
C ALA A 232 -5.06 13.33 -4.62
N ALA A 233 -5.96 13.52 -3.64
CA ALA A 233 -5.66 13.26 -2.23
C ALA A 233 -5.22 11.81 -2.00
N ARG A 234 -5.95 10.85 -2.58
CA ARG A 234 -5.61 9.41 -2.47
C ARG A 234 -4.30 9.10 -3.18
N ALA A 235 -4.06 9.70 -4.34
CA ALA A 235 -2.84 9.50 -5.11
C ALA A 235 -1.62 10.01 -4.35
N LEU A 236 -1.63 11.27 -3.89
CA LEU A 236 -0.55 11.88 -3.13
C LEU A 236 -0.25 11.11 -1.83
N ALA A 237 -1.28 10.61 -1.14
CA ALA A 237 -1.09 9.77 0.03
C ALA A 237 -0.40 8.43 -0.28
N ARG A 238 -0.75 7.77 -1.39
CA ARG A 238 -0.07 6.54 -1.85
C ARG A 238 1.39 6.80 -2.23
N LEU A 239 1.69 8.00 -2.74
CA LEU A 239 3.05 8.43 -3.06
C LEU A 239 3.87 8.81 -1.81
N GLY A 240 3.22 8.93 -0.64
CA GLY A 240 3.87 9.27 0.63
C GLY A 240 4.04 10.77 0.85
N GLU A 241 3.33 11.62 0.12
CA GLU A 241 3.45 13.08 0.20
C GLU A 241 2.85 13.61 1.50
N ARG A 242 3.67 13.76 2.55
CA ARG A 242 3.22 14.22 3.87
C ARG A 242 2.90 15.72 3.91
N GLU A 243 3.36 16.50 2.94
CA GLU A 243 3.09 17.95 2.87
C GLU A 243 1.59 18.28 2.73
N ILE A 244 0.77 17.31 2.31
CA ILE A 244 -0.67 17.49 2.13
C ILE A 244 -1.47 17.40 3.44
N ILE A 245 -0.85 16.91 4.53
CA ILE A 245 -1.53 16.64 5.82
C ILE A 245 -2.36 17.84 6.32
N PRO A 246 -1.85 19.08 6.37
CA PRO A 246 -2.63 20.22 6.84
C PRO A 246 -3.96 20.40 6.09
N ARG A 247 -3.97 20.20 4.77
CA ARG A 247 -5.19 20.28 3.96
C ARG A 247 -6.09 19.08 4.17
N LEU A 248 -5.54 17.87 4.38
CA LEU A 248 -6.35 16.69 4.72
C LEU A 248 -7.10 16.86 6.05
N LEU A 249 -6.48 17.51 7.04
CA LEU A 249 -7.09 17.84 8.33
C LEU A 249 -8.27 18.80 8.22
N THR A 250 -8.28 19.67 7.19
CA THR A 250 -9.47 20.47 6.84
C THR A 250 -10.46 19.68 5.99
N MET A 251 -9.98 18.83 5.08
CA MET A 251 -10.81 18.08 4.13
C MET A 251 -11.68 17.02 4.84
N ILE A 252 -11.20 16.44 5.95
CA ILE A 252 -11.97 15.48 6.75
C ILE A 252 -13.23 16.10 7.40
N GLU A 253 -13.22 17.42 7.60
CA GLU A 253 -14.32 18.20 8.17
C GLU A 253 -15.27 18.75 7.10
N GLU A 254 -14.90 18.69 5.81
CA GLU A 254 -15.76 19.18 4.73
C GLU A 254 -17.07 18.36 4.66
N PRO A 255 -18.22 19.02 4.38
CA PRO A 255 -19.53 18.36 4.37
C PRO A 255 -19.64 17.27 3.29
N ASN A 256 -18.90 17.44 2.18
CA ASN A 256 -18.90 16.49 1.08
C ASN A 256 -18.40 15.11 1.54
N GLU A 257 -19.18 14.07 1.26
CA GLU A 257 -18.90 12.70 1.72
C GLU A 257 -17.56 12.18 1.18
N THR A 258 -17.43 12.23 -0.15
CA THR A 258 -16.31 11.70 -0.92
C THR A 258 -14.99 12.38 -0.57
N LYS A 259 -14.99 13.70 -0.34
CA LYS A 259 -13.79 14.41 0.13
C LYS A 259 -13.36 13.96 1.51
N GLY A 260 -14.31 13.85 2.44
CA GLY A 260 -14.00 13.36 3.78
C GLY A 260 -13.50 11.92 3.77
N ASP A 261 -14.05 11.04 2.92
CA ASP A 261 -13.55 9.67 2.76
C ASP A 261 -12.16 9.62 2.13
N ALA A 262 -11.86 10.51 1.18
CA ALA A 262 -10.53 10.65 0.64
C ALA A 262 -9.53 11.11 1.70
N ALA A 263 -9.93 12.04 2.57
CA ALA A 263 -9.10 12.48 3.70
C ALA A 263 -8.88 11.35 4.73
N VAL A 264 -9.92 10.58 5.07
CA VAL A 264 -9.80 9.42 5.96
C VAL A 264 -8.82 8.40 5.38
N PHE A 265 -8.97 8.05 4.10
CA PHE A 265 -8.03 7.17 3.40
C PHE A 265 -6.61 7.72 3.46
N ALA A 266 -6.42 8.98 3.07
CA ALA A 266 -5.11 9.60 2.94
C ALA A 266 -4.38 9.73 4.28
N LEU A 267 -5.07 10.19 5.34
CA LEU A 267 -4.49 10.28 6.69
C LEU A 267 -4.15 8.91 7.27
N SER A 268 -5.02 7.91 7.03
CA SER A 268 -4.74 6.52 7.44
C SER A 268 -3.53 5.94 6.72
N GLN A 269 -3.41 6.21 5.41
CA GLN A 269 -2.31 5.74 4.57
C GLN A 269 -0.98 6.39 4.95
N LEU A 270 -0.97 7.70 5.23
CA LEU A 270 0.24 8.44 5.58
C LEU A 270 0.73 8.09 7.00
N GLY A 271 -0.20 7.88 7.93
CA GLY A 271 0.07 7.49 9.31
C GLY A 271 1.04 8.40 10.08
N GLY A 272 1.43 7.93 11.27
CA GLY A 272 2.36 8.63 12.16
C GLY A 272 1.70 9.20 13.41
N GLU A 273 2.53 9.43 14.42
CA GLU A 273 2.10 9.92 15.74
C GLU A 273 1.60 11.37 15.72
N ASP A 274 2.08 12.17 14.78
CA ASP A 274 1.58 13.52 14.51
C ASP A 274 0.11 13.48 14.07
N ILE A 275 -0.24 12.61 13.12
CA ILE A 275 -1.62 12.40 12.69
C ILE A 275 -2.47 11.85 13.84
N ARG A 276 -1.94 10.88 14.60
CA ARG A 276 -2.66 10.32 15.76
C ARG A 276 -3.00 11.41 16.78
N THR A 277 -2.02 12.22 17.16
CA THR A 277 -2.18 13.31 18.14
C THR A 277 -3.24 14.31 17.69
N GLU A 278 -3.19 14.72 16.43
CA GLU A 278 -4.15 15.65 15.86
C GLU A 278 -5.58 15.06 15.78
N MET A 279 -5.70 13.77 15.42
CA MET A 279 -6.99 13.10 15.40
C MET A 279 -7.59 12.94 16.80
N LEU A 280 -6.79 12.68 17.83
CA LEU A 280 -7.26 12.66 19.22
C LEU A 280 -7.78 14.02 19.67
N ALA A 281 -7.04 15.09 19.36
CA ALA A 281 -7.48 16.45 19.64
C ALA A 281 -8.82 16.78 18.94
N LYS A 282 -8.95 16.42 17.65
CA LYS A 282 -10.19 16.62 16.87
C LYS A 282 -11.35 15.75 17.36
N ALA A 283 -11.11 14.56 17.90
CA ALA A 283 -12.18 13.69 18.40
C ALA A 283 -12.98 14.36 19.53
N GLY A 284 -12.32 15.16 20.37
CA GLY A 284 -12.98 15.94 21.43
C GLY A 284 -13.73 17.18 20.95
N GLN A 285 -13.42 17.69 19.76
CA GLN A 285 -13.93 18.97 19.23
C GLN A 285 -14.98 18.81 18.13
N THR A 286 -15.18 17.60 17.61
CA THR A 286 -16.05 17.33 16.46
C THR A 286 -17.23 16.45 16.85
N GLU A 287 -18.33 16.46 16.10
CA GLU A 287 -19.51 15.62 16.39
C GLU A 287 -20.03 14.91 15.13
N GLY A 288 -20.97 13.98 15.34
CA GLY A 288 -21.68 13.27 14.30
C GLY A 288 -20.75 12.62 13.27
N LYS A 289 -20.99 12.95 12.00
CA LYS A 289 -20.24 12.37 10.86
C LYS A 289 -18.75 12.71 10.88
N ILE A 290 -18.38 13.92 11.34
CA ILE A 290 -16.98 14.32 11.40
C ILE A 290 -16.25 13.50 12.47
N ARG A 291 -16.85 13.34 13.66
CA ARG A 291 -16.32 12.47 14.72
C ARG A 291 -16.17 11.03 14.24
N TYR A 292 -17.15 10.52 13.48
CA TYR A 292 -17.07 9.17 12.89
C TYR A 292 -15.88 9.02 11.94
N ARG A 293 -15.61 10.01 11.09
CA ARG A 293 -14.43 10.00 10.19
C ARG A 293 -13.12 10.02 10.98
N VAL A 294 -13.02 10.88 11.99
CA VAL A 294 -11.85 10.95 12.88
C VAL A 294 -11.63 9.60 13.58
N ALA A 295 -12.70 8.99 14.10
CA ALA A 295 -12.64 7.67 14.71
C ALA A 295 -12.20 6.58 13.72
N ARG A 296 -12.54 6.69 12.42
CA ARG A 296 -12.04 5.76 11.38
C ARG A 296 -10.54 5.92 11.13
N VAL A 297 -10.01 7.14 11.07
CA VAL A 297 -8.55 7.36 10.96
C VAL A 297 -7.87 6.81 12.20
N LEU A 298 -8.36 7.21 13.38
CA LEU A 298 -7.94 6.63 14.65
C LEU A 298 -8.20 5.15 14.72
N HIS A 299 -9.00 4.48 13.90
CA HIS A 299 -9.09 3.02 13.92
C HIS A 299 -7.94 2.43 13.10
N SER A 300 -7.74 2.93 11.88
CA SER A 300 -6.74 2.43 10.92
C SER A 300 -5.28 2.51 11.40
N LEU A 301 -4.92 3.49 12.24
CA LEU A 301 -3.53 3.68 12.72
C LEU A 301 -3.04 2.64 13.77
N ASP A 302 -3.68 1.46 13.87
CA ASP A 302 -3.46 0.32 14.80
C ASP A 302 -2.78 0.61 16.17
N ASP A 303 -3.50 1.26 17.11
CA ASP A 303 -3.03 1.50 18.50
C ASP A 303 -3.86 0.65 19.49
N PRO A 304 -3.25 -0.26 20.25
CA PRO A 304 -3.92 -1.08 21.27
C PRO A 304 -4.70 -0.28 22.34
N SER A 305 -4.31 0.98 22.60
CA SER A 305 -4.98 1.89 23.56
C SER A 305 -6.39 2.32 23.10
N LYS A 306 -6.68 2.12 21.81
CA LYS A 306 -7.91 2.58 21.12
C LYS A 306 -9.20 1.94 21.60
N ILE A 307 -9.21 0.68 22.04
CA ILE A 307 -10.47 0.06 22.50
C ILE A 307 -10.97 0.77 23.76
N THR A 308 -10.06 1.11 24.67
CA THR A 308 -10.40 1.77 25.94
C THR A 308 -10.82 3.22 25.72
N GLU A 309 -10.14 3.94 24.84
CA GLU A 309 -10.42 5.35 24.56
C GLU A 309 -11.63 5.55 23.64
N LEU A 310 -11.82 4.72 22.61
CA LEU A 310 -13.07 4.71 21.82
C LEU A 310 -14.27 4.33 22.69
N LYS A 311 -14.14 3.35 23.59
CA LYS A 311 -15.19 3.03 24.58
C LYS A 311 -15.45 4.22 25.49
N ALA A 312 -14.42 4.94 25.95
CA ALA A 312 -14.60 6.13 26.79
C ALA A 312 -15.28 7.27 26.04
N ILE A 313 -14.90 7.54 24.79
CA ILE A 313 -15.54 8.55 23.92
C ILE A 313 -17.01 8.20 23.67
N PHE A 314 -17.31 6.92 23.40
CA PHE A 314 -18.68 6.45 23.16
C PHE A 314 -19.52 6.45 24.45
N ASN A 315 -18.92 6.14 25.60
CA ASN A 315 -19.60 6.12 26.91
C ASN A 315 -19.84 7.51 27.50
N ASN A 316 -18.99 8.51 27.19
CA ASN A 316 -19.09 9.86 27.76
C ASN A 316 -19.89 10.84 26.89
N TYR A 317 -20.22 10.49 25.63
CA TYR A 317 -21.00 11.33 24.73
C TYR A 317 -22.13 10.51 24.10
N PRO A 318 -23.33 10.46 24.74
CA PRO A 318 -24.43 9.67 24.25
C PRO A 318 -25.03 10.34 23.02
N THR A 319 -24.68 9.87 21.82
CA THR A 319 -25.47 10.19 20.61
C THR A 319 -26.63 9.23 20.39
N LEU A 320 -26.83 8.26 21.29
CA LEU A 320 -28.02 7.42 21.35
C LEU A 320 -28.31 7.04 22.82
N THR A 321 -28.92 7.94 23.59
CA THR A 321 -29.78 7.47 24.67
C THR A 321 -30.99 6.78 24.02
N PRO A 322 -31.27 5.49 24.29
CA PRO A 322 -32.62 5.01 24.10
C PRO A 322 -33.50 5.84 25.02
N ASP A 323 -34.56 6.44 24.49
CA ASP A 323 -35.65 6.84 25.37
C ASP A 323 -36.18 5.58 26.06
N VAL A 324 -36.32 5.70 27.39
CA VAL A 324 -36.84 4.75 28.39
C VAL A 324 -35.79 3.89 29.11
#